data_AF-A0A8B7ITZ8-F1
#
_entry.id   AF-A0A8B7ITZ8-F1
#
_cell.length_a   1.000
_cell.length_b   1.000
_cell.length_c   1.000
_cell.angle_alpha   90.00
_cell.angle_beta   90.00
_cell.angle_gamma   90.00
#
_symmetry.space_group_name_H-M   'P 1'
#
loop_
_entity.id
_entity.type
_entity.pdbx_description
1 polymer ?
#
loop_
_entity_poly.entity_id
_entity_poly.type
_entity_poly.pdbx_seq_one_letter_code
_entity_poly.pdbx_strand_id
1 'polypeptide(L)'
;MSELLETAHEISKLTIAHEIVLNHDFKLQAVNFAPNSLENRVKETLHKAFWDSLKEQLSASPPDYTQAIQLLQEIKEALLSLLLPRHNRLRSQIEEALDMELIRQEAEHGALDIPSLTMYILGTMAMLCAPVRDGEVQRLQSLADPVQLLREIFRVLDLMKMDMLNFTIQSLRPHLQDHSVQYERKKFQELLEKLHNSLDHTTEWLRKAAAEVAAASSQSPPHPAVSSSPASLSQGAVSSSTAVPSPTSVLNRGYMNLLCWEPGQKEYPETLFMDQARLQEVQSQVNQLTIIAAVLLVTSGMCGSTLFGSPGRRRVSMQALVGCGMSSRNPPWEWKRIQDPNSSQVYCKE
;
A
#
# COMPACT_ATOMS: atom_id res chain seq x y z
N MET A 1 -0.11 23.10 21.87
CA MET A 1 0.74 21.91 21.64
C MET A 1 -0.08 20.62 21.69
N SER A 2 -0.97 20.45 22.69
CA SER A 2 -1.91 19.31 22.74
C SER A 2 -2.83 19.22 21.50
N GLU A 3 -3.46 20.34 21.11
CA GLU A 3 -4.36 20.37 19.95
C GLU A 3 -3.66 20.07 18.62
N LEU A 4 -2.41 20.52 18.46
CA LEU A 4 -1.58 20.24 17.27
C LEU A 4 -1.19 18.76 17.17
N LEU A 5 -0.94 18.11 18.30
CA LEU A 5 -0.59 16.70 18.35
C LEU A 5 -1.84 15.84 18.09
N GLU A 6 -2.99 16.27 18.59
CA GLU A 6 -4.28 15.64 18.30
C GLU A 6 -4.66 15.76 16.83
N THR A 7 -4.50 16.94 16.20
CA THR A 7 -4.78 17.11 14.77
C THR A 7 -3.83 16.28 13.91
N ALA A 8 -2.54 16.21 14.25
CA ALA A 8 -1.57 15.36 13.56
C ALA A 8 -1.97 13.87 13.62
N HIS A 9 -2.47 13.42 14.78
CA HIS A 9 -2.95 12.06 14.96
C HIS A 9 -4.22 11.76 14.12
N GLU A 10 -5.16 12.70 14.05
CA GLU A 10 -6.36 12.56 13.22
C GLU A 10 -6.03 12.56 11.72
N ILE A 11 -5.07 13.39 11.28
CA ILE A 11 -4.57 13.38 9.90
C ILE A 11 -3.89 12.03 9.58
N SER A 12 -3.11 11.48 10.52
CA SER A 12 -2.48 10.16 10.35
C SER A 12 -3.52 9.06 10.17
N LYS A 13 -4.56 9.01 11.02
CA LYS A 13 -5.67 8.04 10.86
C LYS A 13 -6.41 8.20 9.53
N LEU A 14 -6.69 9.44 9.13
CA LEU A 14 -7.35 9.74 7.86
C LEU A 14 -6.50 9.26 6.68
N THR A 15 -5.19 9.53 6.72
CA THR A 15 -4.23 9.09 5.72
C THR A 15 -4.22 7.57 5.62
N ILE A 16 -4.13 6.86 6.75
CA ILE A 16 -4.16 5.39 6.76
C ILE A 16 -5.47 4.84 6.19
N ALA A 17 -6.62 5.39 6.58
CA ALA A 17 -7.92 4.95 6.08
C ALA A 17 -8.04 5.11 4.57
N HIS A 18 -7.61 6.26 4.04
CA HIS A 18 -7.58 6.55 2.62
C HIS A 18 -6.62 5.62 1.85
N GLU A 19 -5.42 5.37 2.39
CA GLU A 19 -4.47 4.43 1.79
C GLU A 19 -5.03 3.00 1.74
N ILE A 20 -5.70 2.54 2.80
CA ILE A 20 -6.34 1.21 2.82
C ILE A 20 -7.39 1.09 1.69
N VAL A 21 -8.14 2.17 1.44
CA VAL A 21 -9.25 2.22 0.48
C VAL A 21 -8.75 2.31 -0.96
N LEU A 22 -7.77 3.19 -1.23
CA LEU A 22 -7.28 3.47 -2.58
C LEU A 22 -6.19 2.51 -3.05
N ASN A 23 -5.31 2.06 -2.16
CA ASN A 23 -4.20 1.18 -2.52
C ASN A 23 -4.60 -0.29 -2.28
N HIS A 24 -4.92 -1.01 -3.35
CA HIS A 24 -5.26 -2.43 -3.30
C HIS A 24 -4.13 -3.31 -2.74
N ASP A 25 -2.88 -2.89 -2.91
CA ASP A 25 -1.70 -3.60 -2.43
C ASP A 25 -1.25 -3.13 -1.03
N PHE A 26 -2.03 -2.27 -0.37
CA PHE A 26 -1.73 -1.83 0.98
C PHE A 26 -1.54 -3.02 1.92
N LYS A 27 -0.36 -3.06 2.54
CA LYS A 27 0.04 -4.03 3.55
C LYS A 27 0.83 -3.31 4.63
N LEU A 28 0.53 -3.62 5.88
CA LEU A 28 1.37 -3.26 7.00
C LEU A 28 2.71 -3.98 6.86
N GLN A 29 3.79 -3.23 7.04
CA GLN A 29 5.15 -3.73 7.04
C GLN A 29 5.71 -3.63 8.44
N ALA A 30 6.59 -4.57 8.78
CA ALA A 30 7.34 -4.49 10.03
C ALA A 30 8.24 -3.24 10.01
N VAL A 31 8.37 -2.60 11.17
CA VAL A 31 9.32 -1.49 11.34
C VAL A 31 10.73 -2.06 11.23
N ASN A 32 11.38 -1.78 10.12
CA ASN A 32 12.77 -2.16 9.88
C ASN A 32 13.64 -0.93 10.14
N PHE A 33 14.46 -0.98 11.19
CA PHE A 33 15.49 0.01 11.41
C PHE A 33 16.59 -0.16 10.36
N ALA A 34 17.21 0.94 9.93
CA ALA A 34 18.33 0.86 9.01
C ALA A 34 19.48 0.04 9.66
N PRO A 35 20.19 -0.84 8.93
CA PRO A 35 21.14 -1.78 9.52
C PRO A 35 22.20 -1.12 10.42
N ASN A 36 22.62 0.10 10.06
CA ASN A 36 23.66 0.87 10.75
C ASN A 36 23.10 1.95 11.68
N SER A 37 21.79 1.97 11.95
CA SER A 37 21.19 2.97 12.83
C SER A 37 21.52 2.69 14.29
N LEU A 38 21.53 3.74 15.11
CA LEU A 38 21.74 3.61 16.55
C LEU A 38 20.64 2.75 17.18
N GLU A 39 19.40 2.95 16.75
CA GLU A 39 18.23 2.22 17.21
C GLU A 39 18.34 0.72 16.92
N ASN A 40 18.83 0.34 15.72
CA ASN A 40 19.06 -1.06 15.38
C ASN A 40 20.12 -1.69 16.29
N ARG A 41 21.24 -0.98 16.50
CA ARG A 41 22.31 -1.45 17.39
C ARG A 41 21.84 -1.60 18.83
N VAL A 42 21.04 -0.66 19.33
CA VAL A 42 20.44 -0.72 20.67
C VAL A 42 19.51 -1.92 20.77
N LYS A 43 18.60 -2.09 19.80
CA LYS A 43 17.68 -3.24 19.74
C LYS A 43 18.42 -4.57 19.73
N GLU A 44 19.41 -4.74 18.86
CA GLU A 44 20.21 -5.96 18.76
C GLU A 44 20.97 -6.25 20.05
N THR A 45 21.57 -5.24 20.66
CA THR A 45 22.33 -5.39 21.92
C THR A 45 21.41 -5.84 23.06
N LEU A 46 20.23 -5.20 23.19
CA LEU A 46 19.26 -5.56 24.22
C LEU A 46 18.69 -6.96 24.02
N HIS A 47 18.27 -7.29 22.79
CA HIS A 47 17.76 -8.63 22.48
C HIS A 47 18.83 -9.70 22.73
N LYS A 48 20.09 -9.44 22.34
CA LYS A 48 21.19 -10.35 22.61
C LYS A 48 21.40 -10.57 24.10
N ALA A 49 21.49 -9.49 24.89
CA ALA A 49 21.66 -9.58 26.33
C ALA A 49 20.52 -10.36 27.01
N PHE A 50 19.28 -10.17 26.55
CA PHE A 50 18.12 -10.91 27.03
C PHE A 50 18.24 -12.43 26.81
N TRP A 51 18.57 -12.84 25.57
CA TRP A 51 18.69 -14.27 25.23
C TRP A 51 19.94 -14.91 25.85
N ASP A 52 21.04 -14.17 26.00
CA ASP A 52 22.23 -14.62 26.70
C ASP A 52 21.92 -14.88 28.19
N SER A 53 21.16 -13.98 28.85
CA SER A 53 20.68 -14.17 30.23
C SER A 53 19.79 -15.40 30.37
N LEU A 54 18.84 -15.60 29.45
CA LEU A 54 17.97 -16.79 29.47
C LEU A 54 18.78 -18.08 29.32
N LYS A 55 19.80 -18.06 28.45
CA LYS A 55 20.68 -19.20 28.25
C LYS A 55 21.48 -19.53 29.51
N GLU A 56 21.96 -18.53 30.22
CA GLU A 56 22.67 -18.69 31.49
C GLU A 56 21.75 -19.31 32.57
N GLN A 57 20.52 -18.82 32.70
CA GLN A 57 19.53 -19.34 33.66
C GLN A 57 19.16 -20.81 33.40
N LEU A 58 18.93 -21.18 32.13
CA LEU A 58 18.59 -22.55 31.75
C LEU A 58 19.78 -23.51 31.86
N SER A 59 21.01 -22.99 31.78
CA SER A 59 22.24 -23.78 31.93
C SER A 59 22.71 -23.90 33.38
N ALA A 60 22.10 -23.16 34.31
CA ALA A 60 22.44 -23.19 35.73
C ALA A 60 22.07 -24.54 36.37
N SER A 61 22.67 -24.83 37.54
CA SER A 61 22.39 -26.05 38.31
C SER A 61 22.01 -25.69 39.75
N PRO A 62 20.72 -25.76 40.14
CA PRO A 62 19.55 -26.15 39.33
C PRO A 62 19.15 -25.10 38.28
N PRO A 63 18.50 -25.49 37.17
CA PRO A 63 18.03 -24.57 36.15
C PRO A 63 16.89 -23.68 36.67
N ASP A 64 16.92 -22.40 36.31
CA ASP A 64 15.85 -21.45 36.64
C ASP A 64 14.92 -21.30 35.43
N TYR A 65 13.68 -21.76 35.59
CA TYR A 65 12.64 -21.70 34.55
C TYR A 65 11.76 -20.45 34.62
N THR A 66 11.98 -19.55 35.59
CA THR A 66 11.10 -18.40 35.85
C THR A 66 10.89 -17.55 34.58
N GLN A 67 11.97 -17.21 33.88
CA GLN A 67 11.91 -16.41 32.65
C GLN A 67 11.33 -17.21 31.47
N ALA A 68 11.62 -18.50 31.36
CA ALA A 68 11.08 -19.36 30.31
C ALA A 68 9.55 -19.53 30.42
N ILE A 69 9.02 -19.63 31.65
CA ILE A 69 7.58 -19.71 31.91
C ILE A 69 6.87 -18.41 31.51
N GLN A 70 7.48 -17.24 31.76
CA GLN A 70 6.95 -15.96 31.29
C GLN A 70 6.89 -15.91 29.75
N LEU A 71 7.94 -16.37 29.08
CA LEU A 71 7.96 -16.46 27.61
C LEU A 71 6.89 -17.43 27.07
N LEU A 72 6.66 -18.56 27.76
CA LEU A 72 5.58 -19.48 27.42
C LEU A 72 4.20 -18.85 27.58
N GLN A 73 4.01 -18.01 28.61
CA GLN A 73 2.79 -17.24 28.79
C GLN A 73 2.60 -16.25 27.63
N GLU A 74 3.64 -15.54 27.22
CA GLU A 74 3.56 -14.62 26.06
C GLU A 74 3.25 -15.38 24.76
N ILE A 75 3.80 -16.58 24.57
CA ILE A 75 3.47 -17.46 23.43
C ILE A 75 2.00 -17.87 23.49
N LYS A 76 1.48 -18.27 24.66
CA LYS A 76 0.06 -18.60 24.83
C LYS A 76 -0.82 -17.41 24.45
N GLU A 77 -0.52 -16.22 24.97
CA GLU A 77 -1.27 -15.00 24.67
C GLU A 77 -1.20 -14.63 23.18
N ALA A 78 -0.02 -14.79 22.56
CA ALA A 78 0.15 -14.59 21.12
C ALA A 78 -0.70 -15.57 20.30
N LEU A 79 -0.69 -16.86 20.61
CA LEU A 79 -1.53 -17.86 19.95
C LEU A 79 -3.02 -17.54 20.09
N LEU A 80 -3.46 -17.16 21.29
CA LEU A 80 -4.85 -16.78 21.55
C LEU A 80 -5.25 -15.50 20.80
N SER A 81 -4.32 -14.55 20.60
CA SER A 81 -4.57 -13.32 19.85
C SER A 81 -4.75 -13.55 18.34
N LEU A 82 -4.24 -14.67 17.81
CA LEU A 82 -4.39 -15.08 16.42
C LEU A 82 -5.75 -15.75 16.14
N LEU A 83 -6.49 -16.12 17.18
CA LEU A 83 -7.78 -16.79 17.03
C LEU A 83 -8.90 -15.79 16.71
N LEU A 84 -9.73 -16.14 15.72
CA LEU A 84 -10.98 -15.42 15.49
C LEU A 84 -11.96 -15.68 16.64
N PRO A 85 -12.88 -14.73 16.94
CA PRO A 85 -13.86 -14.86 18.03
C PRO A 85 -14.73 -16.11 18.00
N ARG A 86 -14.85 -16.77 16.84
CA ARG A 86 -15.66 -17.98 16.65
C ARG A 86 -14.93 -19.27 17.06
N HIS A 87 -13.62 -19.24 17.30
CA HIS A 87 -12.79 -20.43 17.54
C HIS A 87 -12.75 -20.85 19.02
N ASN A 88 -13.91 -20.93 19.67
CA ASN A 88 -14.00 -21.20 21.11
C ASN A 88 -13.41 -22.56 21.53
N ARG A 89 -13.62 -23.60 20.71
CA ARG A 89 -13.07 -24.93 21.00
C ARG A 89 -11.53 -24.94 21.02
N LEU A 90 -10.91 -24.34 20.01
CA LEU A 90 -9.45 -24.28 19.91
C LEU A 90 -8.86 -23.38 20.99
N ARG A 91 -9.56 -22.29 21.34
CA ARG A 91 -9.21 -21.44 22.49
C ARG A 91 -9.13 -22.25 23.78
N SER A 92 -10.18 -23.01 24.12
CA SER A 92 -10.18 -23.83 25.34
C SER A 92 -9.08 -24.89 25.32
N GLN A 93 -8.82 -25.51 24.16
CA GLN A 93 -7.72 -26.48 24.02
C GLN A 93 -6.35 -25.86 24.29
N ILE A 94 -6.09 -24.65 23.80
CA ILE A 94 -4.84 -23.92 24.06
C ILE A 94 -4.75 -23.50 25.53
N GLU A 95 -5.86 -23.07 26.13
CA GLU A 95 -5.91 -22.68 27.53
C GLU A 95 -5.59 -23.83 28.49
N GLU A 96 -6.11 -25.02 28.18
CA GLU A 96 -5.90 -26.26 28.94
C GLU A 96 -4.49 -26.84 28.75
N ALA A 97 -4.00 -26.91 27.50
CA ALA A 97 -2.68 -27.46 27.21
C ALA A 97 -1.53 -26.56 27.68
N LEU A 98 -1.74 -25.24 27.68
CA LEU A 98 -0.77 -24.25 28.18
C LEU A 98 -1.24 -23.69 29.53
N ASP A 99 -1.52 -24.54 30.51
CA ASP A 99 -1.80 -24.11 31.88
C ASP A 99 -0.51 -23.68 32.59
N MET A 100 -0.38 -22.38 32.85
CA MET A 100 0.83 -21.79 33.44
C MET A 100 1.01 -22.20 34.89
N GLU A 101 -0.06 -22.53 35.61
CA GLU A 101 0.03 -23.00 36.99
C GLU A 101 0.61 -24.41 37.03
N LEU A 102 0.07 -25.30 36.19
CA LEU A 102 0.56 -26.66 36.06
C LEU A 102 2.01 -26.71 35.58
N ILE A 103 2.35 -25.95 34.53
CA ILE A 103 3.71 -25.88 33.99
C ILE A 103 4.72 -25.40 35.04
N ARG A 104 4.33 -24.43 35.89
CA ARG A 104 5.20 -23.95 36.97
C ARG A 104 5.43 -25.04 38.02
N GLN A 105 4.36 -25.75 38.41
CA GLN A 105 4.46 -26.85 39.36
C GLN A 105 5.34 -27.98 38.82
N GLU A 106 5.19 -28.36 37.54
CA GLU A 106 6.03 -29.36 36.89
C GLU A 106 7.51 -28.93 36.83
N ALA A 107 7.78 -27.64 36.58
CA ALA A 107 9.13 -27.09 36.55
C ALA A 107 9.81 -27.14 37.94
N GLU A 108 9.10 -26.75 39.00
CA GLU A 108 9.61 -26.76 40.38
C GLU A 108 9.97 -28.17 40.88
N HIS A 109 9.24 -29.19 40.40
CA HIS A 109 9.47 -30.59 40.76
C HIS A 109 10.38 -31.33 39.76
N GLY A 110 10.92 -30.65 38.74
CA GLY A 110 11.80 -31.24 37.73
C GLY A 110 11.11 -32.26 36.80
N ALA A 111 9.79 -32.18 36.66
CA ALA A 111 8.96 -33.08 35.86
C ALA A 111 8.52 -32.49 34.51
N LEU A 112 8.91 -31.25 34.19
CA LEU A 112 8.50 -30.54 32.98
C LEU A 112 9.01 -31.21 31.69
N ASP A 113 8.08 -31.59 30.81
CA ASP A 113 8.38 -32.15 29.49
C ASP A 113 8.43 -31.05 28.40
N ILE A 114 9.61 -30.44 28.25
CA ILE A 114 9.88 -29.37 27.27
C ILE A 114 9.62 -29.84 25.81
N PRO A 115 10.08 -31.04 25.38
CA PRO A 115 9.78 -31.54 24.04
C PRO A 115 8.28 -31.63 23.72
N SER A 116 7.46 -32.19 24.60
CA SER A 116 6.02 -32.32 24.37
C SER A 116 5.33 -30.96 24.27
N LEU A 117 5.67 -30.04 25.17
CA LEU A 117 5.16 -28.67 25.16
C LEU A 117 5.51 -27.94 23.85
N THR A 118 6.76 -28.08 23.42
CA THR A 118 7.25 -27.52 22.16
C THR A 118 6.47 -28.07 20.98
N MET A 119 6.30 -29.39 20.90
CA MET A 119 5.57 -30.03 19.80
C MET A 119 4.11 -29.56 19.73
N TYR A 120 3.47 -29.36 20.88
CA TYR A 120 2.12 -28.78 20.94
C TYR A 120 2.07 -27.34 20.39
N ILE A 121 3.01 -26.48 20.81
CA ILE A 121 3.10 -25.10 20.34
C ILE A 121 3.33 -25.07 18.82
N LEU A 122 4.29 -25.83 18.32
CA LEU A 122 4.60 -25.88 16.89
C LEU A 122 3.44 -26.46 16.06
N GLY A 123 2.75 -27.47 16.58
CA GLY A 123 1.54 -28.02 15.94
C GLY A 123 0.40 -27.00 15.89
N THR A 124 0.23 -26.22 16.95
CA THR A 124 -0.76 -25.13 17.00
C THR A 124 -0.39 -24.01 16.03
N MET A 125 0.89 -23.62 15.95
CA MET A 125 1.38 -22.64 14.97
C MET A 125 1.14 -23.12 13.54
N ALA A 126 1.44 -24.39 13.23
CA ALA A 126 1.20 -24.98 11.91
C ALA A 126 -0.27 -24.97 11.52
N MET A 127 -1.19 -25.13 12.49
CA MET A 127 -2.62 -25.08 12.25
C MET A 127 -3.13 -23.66 11.98
N LEU A 128 -2.51 -22.65 12.58
CA LEU A 128 -2.95 -21.24 12.51
C LEU A 128 -2.24 -20.43 11.43
N CYS A 129 -1.08 -20.88 10.93
CA CYS A 129 -0.30 -20.11 9.98
C CYS A 129 -0.88 -20.15 8.56
N ALA A 130 -0.55 -19.14 7.76
CA ALA A 130 -0.83 -19.14 6.32
C ALA A 130 0.12 -20.12 5.60
N PRO A 131 -0.28 -20.73 4.46
CA PRO A 131 0.53 -21.71 3.73
C PRO A 131 1.95 -21.24 3.36
N VAL A 132 2.13 -19.93 3.17
CA VAL A 132 3.45 -19.32 2.87
C VAL A 132 4.45 -19.47 4.03
N ARG A 133 3.98 -19.78 5.24
CA ARG A 133 4.78 -19.91 6.47
C ARG A 133 5.07 -21.35 6.86
N ASP A 134 4.49 -22.34 6.19
CA ASP A 134 4.67 -23.75 6.53
C ASP A 134 6.16 -24.13 6.55
N GLY A 135 6.95 -23.62 5.60
CA GLY A 135 8.39 -23.85 5.53
C GLY A 135 9.20 -23.17 6.64
N GLU A 136 8.68 -22.12 7.29
CA GLU A 136 9.29 -21.52 8.49
C GLU A 136 8.97 -22.36 9.73
N VAL A 137 7.72 -22.80 9.89
CA VAL A 137 7.29 -23.65 11.02
C VAL A 137 8.01 -25.01 10.98
N GLN A 138 8.19 -25.59 9.80
CA GLN A 138 8.95 -26.84 9.64
C GLN A 138 10.41 -26.69 10.05
N ARG A 139 11.03 -25.53 9.82
CA ARG A 139 12.41 -25.25 10.28
C ARG A 139 12.51 -25.21 11.80
N LEU A 140 11.49 -24.72 12.49
CA LEU A 140 11.47 -24.71 13.97
C LEU A 140 11.58 -26.12 14.56
N GLN A 141 10.99 -27.13 13.91
CA GLN A 141 11.05 -28.53 14.37
C GLN A 141 12.47 -29.12 14.35
N SER A 142 13.39 -28.52 13.58
CA SER A 142 14.78 -28.99 13.45
C SER A 142 15.75 -28.35 14.47
N LEU A 143 15.29 -27.39 15.26
CA LEU A 143 16.12 -26.69 16.24
C LEU A 143 16.22 -27.48 17.55
N ALA A 144 17.45 -27.81 17.96
CA ALA A 144 17.71 -28.54 19.21
C ALA A 144 17.97 -27.61 20.41
N ASP A 145 18.45 -26.38 20.19
CA ASP A 145 18.73 -25.42 21.25
C ASP A 145 17.43 -24.73 21.70
N PRO A 146 16.96 -24.91 22.96
CA PRO A 146 15.67 -24.38 23.42
C PRO A 146 15.60 -22.86 23.38
N VAL A 147 16.73 -22.16 23.58
CA VAL A 147 16.77 -20.69 23.54
C VAL A 147 16.61 -20.19 22.10
N GLN A 148 17.30 -20.82 21.14
CA GLN A 148 17.15 -20.50 19.72
C GLN A 148 15.74 -20.81 19.22
N LEU A 149 15.18 -21.94 19.66
CA LEU A 149 13.83 -22.34 19.32
C LEU A 149 12.80 -21.31 19.81
N LEU A 150 12.86 -20.90 21.09
CA LEU A 150 11.97 -19.86 21.62
C LEU A 150 12.10 -18.55 20.82
N ARG A 151 13.33 -18.11 20.55
CA ARG A 151 13.58 -16.91 19.77
C ARG A 151 12.95 -16.98 18.37
N GLU A 152 13.11 -18.09 17.69
CA GLU A 152 12.54 -18.28 16.35
C GLU A 152 11.02 -18.47 16.37
N ILE A 153 10.45 -19.07 17.43
CA ILE A 153 9.00 -19.11 17.65
C ILE A 153 8.44 -17.69 17.72
N PHE A 154 9.01 -16.80 18.54
CA PHE A 154 8.56 -15.40 18.61
C PHE A 154 8.65 -14.68 17.27
N ARG A 155 9.75 -14.87 16.53
CA ARG A 155 9.90 -14.29 15.19
C ARG A 155 8.78 -14.75 14.25
N VAL A 156 8.45 -16.05 14.25
CA VAL A 156 7.39 -16.59 13.40
C VAL A 156 6.00 -16.14 13.88
N LEU A 157 5.75 -16.06 15.19
CA LEU A 157 4.51 -15.52 15.75
C LEU A 157 4.28 -14.06 15.36
N ASP A 158 5.32 -13.22 15.35
CA ASP A 158 5.24 -11.83 14.90
C ASP A 158 4.87 -11.74 13.41
N LEU A 159 5.45 -12.62 12.59
CA LEU A 159 5.07 -12.73 11.17
C LEU A 159 3.61 -13.18 11.02
N MET A 160 3.16 -14.16 11.79
CA MET A 160 1.76 -14.62 11.79
C MET A 160 0.80 -13.51 12.20
N LYS A 161 1.14 -12.69 13.21
CA LYS A 161 0.34 -11.52 13.61
C LYS A 161 0.22 -10.52 12.45
N MET A 162 1.33 -10.25 11.75
CA MET A 162 1.31 -9.37 10.58
C MET A 162 0.48 -9.95 9.43
N ASP A 163 0.56 -11.26 9.20
CA ASP A 163 -0.24 -11.94 8.19
C ASP A 163 -1.74 -11.83 8.54
N MET A 164 -2.13 -12.03 9.80
CA MET A 164 -3.52 -11.87 10.27
C MET A 164 -4.02 -10.43 10.14
N LEU A 165 -3.19 -9.43 10.49
CA LEU A 165 -3.56 -8.02 10.35
C LEU A 165 -3.78 -7.65 8.89
N ASN A 166 -2.87 -8.05 8.00
CA ASN A 166 -2.99 -7.80 6.57
C ASN A 166 -4.21 -8.51 5.95
N PHE A 167 -4.49 -9.75 6.37
CA PHE A 167 -5.71 -10.45 5.99
C PHE A 167 -6.98 -9.72 6.47
N THR A 168 -6.98 -9.24 7.71
CA THR A 168 -8.10 -8.50 8.29
C THR A 168 -8.37 -7.20 7.52
N ILE A 169 -7.32 -6.45 7.17
CA ILE A 169 -7.43 -5.24 6.34
C ILE A 169 -8.04 -5.57 4.98
N GLN A 170 -7.57 -6.64 4.32
CA GLN A 170 -8.11 -7.07 3.03
C GLN A 170 -9.58 -7.47 3.12
N SER A 171 -9.96 -8.18 4.18
CA SER A 171 -11.33 -8.62 4.43
C SER A 171 -12.29 -7.44 4.70
N LEU A 172 -11.82 -6.42 5.44
CA LEU A 172 -12.62 -5.23 5.77
C LEU A 172 -12.66 -4.18 4.66
N ARG A 173 -11.72 -4.20 3.70
CA ARG A 173 -11.61 -3.18 2.65
C ARG A 173 -12.92 -2.91 1.90
N PRO A 174 -13.72 -3.90 1.48
CA PRO A 174 -14.99 -3.63 0.77
C PRO A 174 -15.94 -2.76 1.62
N HIS A 175 -16.05 -3.06 2.91
CA HIS A 175 -16.87 -2.28 3.84
C HIS A 175 -16.32 -0.86 4.07
N LEU A 176 -15.00 -0.70 4.08
CA LEU A 176 -14.37 0.61 4.16
C LEU A 176 -14.62 1.44 2.90
N GLN A 177 -14.62 0.80 1.72
CA GLN A 177 -14.90 1.45 0.44
C GLN A 177 -16.32 2.02 0.39
N ASP A 178 -17.32 1.30 0.90
CA ASP A 178 -18.73 1.74 0.91
C ASP A 178 -18.95 3.04 1.72
N HIS A 179 -18.16 3.25 2.77
CA HIS A 179 -18.32 4.38 3.69
C HIS A 179 -17.20 5.44 3.60
N SER A 180 -16.17 5.21 2.77
CA SER A 180 -14.95 6.03 2.69
C SER A 180 -15.25 7.50 2.39
N VAL A 181 -16.07 7.77 1.38
CA VAL A 181 -16.40 9.14 0.93
C VAL A 181 -17.07 9.94 2.04
N GLN A 182 -18.00 9.32 2.79
CA GLN A 182 -18.70 9.97 3.89
C GLN A 182 -17.74 10.25 5.06
N TYR A 183 -16.90 9.26 5.38
CA TYR A 183 -15.90 9.36 6.42
C TYR A 183 -14.88 10.47 6.14
N GLU A 184 -14.29 10.48 4.94
CA GLU A 184 -13.30 11.49 4.53
C GLU A 184 -13.90 12.89 4.53
N ARG A 185 -15.10 13.08 3.98
CA ARG A 185 -15.79 14.38 3.99
C ARG A 185 -16.02 14.89 5.41
N LYS A 186 -16.52 14.03 6.30
CA LYS A 186 -16.76 14.39 7.70
C LYS A 186 -15.45 14.78 8.40
N LYS A 187 -14.39 13.98 8.24
CA LYS A 187 -13.09 14.23 8.86
C LYS A 187 -12.40 15.46 8.30
N PHE A 188 -12.49 15.69 7.01
CA PHE A 188 -11.99 16.90 6.37
C PHE A 188 -12.72 18.14 6.90
N GLN A 189 -14.04 18.09 7.05
CA GLN A 189 -14.83 19.18 7.64
C GLN A 189 -14.40 19.49 9.09
N GLU A 190 -14.23 18.45 9.93
CA GLU A 190 -13.71 18.60 11.30
C GLU A 190 -12.31 19.24 11.32
N LEU A 191 -11.44 18.89 10.36
CA LEU A 191 -10.11 19.48 10.22
C LEU A 191 -10.16 20.95 9.80
N LEU A 192 -11.04 21.31 8.86
CA LEU A 192 -11.22 22.70 8.42
C LEU A 192 -11.73 23.62 9.54
N GLU A 193 -12.64 23.12 10.37
CA GLU A 193 -13.13 23.86 11.54
C GLU A 193 -12.02 24.10 12.58
N LYS A 194 -11.04 23.20 12.67
CA LYS A 194 -9.87 23.38 13.55
C LYS A 194 -8.82 24.31 12.92
N LEU A 195 -8.60 24.18 11.61
CA LEU A 195 -7.57 24.88 10.84
C LEU A 195 -8.19 26.03 10.01
N HIS A 196 -8.71 27.04 10.70
CA HIS A 196 -9.24 28.25 10.08
C HIS A 196 -8.20 28.87 9.12
N ASN A 197 -8.51 28.96 7.83
CA ASN A 197 -7.69 29.55 6.75
C ASN A 197 -6.44 28.75 6.30
N SER A 198 -6.57 27.44 6.09
CA SER A 198 -5.45 26.55 5.71
C SER A 198 -5.45 26.06 4.25
N LEU A 199 -6.29 26.64 3.37
CA LEU A 199 -6.47 26.17 1.98
C LEU A 199 -5.94 27.16 0.93
N ASP A 200 -4.91 27.93 1.27
CA ASP A 200 -4.41 28.99 0.40
C ASP A 200 -3.87 28.44 -0.93
N HIS A 201 -3.05 27.38 -0.90
CA HIS A 201 -2.50 26.78 -2.12
C HIS A 201 -3.58 26.09 -2.95
N THR A 202 -4.53 25.40 -2.29
CA THR A 202 -5.67 24.78 -2.98
C THR A 202 -6.50 25.85 -3.70
N THR A 203 -6.72 26.99 -3.05
CA THR A 203 -7.52 28.07 -3.64
C THR A 203 -6.78 28.74 -4.80
N GLU A 204 -5.48 28.99 -4.67
CA GLU A 204 -4.65 29.53 -5.75
C GLU A 204 -4.58 28.59 -6.95
N TRP A 205 -4.37 27.29 -6.71
CA TRP A 205 -4.36 26.25 -7.73
C TRP A 205 -5.65 26.24 -8.56
N LEU A 206 -6.82 26.27 -7.89
CA LEU A 206 -8.11 26.29 -8.58
C LEU A 206 -8.36 27.61 -9.32
N ARG A 207 -7.95 28.76 -8.77
CA ARG A 207 -8.08 30.06 -9.45
C ARG A 207 -7.25 30.11 -10.72
N LYS A 208 -6.01 29.61 -10.70
CA LYS A 208 -5.15 29.51 -11.88
C LYS A 208 -5.81 28.66 -12.97
N ALA A 209 -6.28 27.46 -12.61
CA ALA A 209 -6.97 26.58 -13.54
C ALA A 209 -8.24 27.22 -14.14
N ALA A 210 -9.03 27.93 -13.33
CA ALA A 210 -10.23 28.62 -13.78
C ALA A 210 -9.92 29.75 -14.79
N ALA A 211 -8.87 30.52 -14.54
CA ALA A 211 -8.43 31.59 -15.44
C ALA A 211 -8.00 31.04 -16.81
N GLU A 212 -7.27 29.92 -16.84
CA GLU A 212 -6.85 29.26 -18.07
C GLU A 212 -8.03 28.71 -18.89
N VAL A 213 -9.02 28.09 -18.22
CA VAL A 213 -10.23 27.61 -18.90
C VAL A 213 -11.05 28.77 -19.48
N ALA A 214 -11.17 29.88 -18.75
CA ALA A 214 -11.85 31.08 -19.23
C ALA A 214 -11.13 31.73 -20.42
N ALA A 215 -9.78 31.77 -20.38
CA ALA A 215 -8.95 32.28 -21.47
C ALA A 215 -9.08 31.42 -22.74
N ALA A 216 -9.03 30.09 -22.61
CA ALA A 216 -9.20 29.17 -23.74
C ALA A 216 -10.59 29.28 -24.39
N SER A 217 -11.64 29.53 -23.59
CA SER A 217 -13.01 29.72 -24.09
C SER A 217 -13.17 31.04 -24.88
N SER A 218 -12.30 32.01 -24.63
CA SER A 218 -12.28 33.31 -25.34
C SER A 218 -11.46 33.26 -26.64
N GLN A 219 -10.67 32.22 -26.86
CA GLN A 219 -9.83 32.01 -28.05
C GLN A 219 -10.48 30.98 -29.00
N SER A 220 -11.66 31.29 -29.53
CA SER A 220 -12.17 30.59 -30.72
C SER A 220 -11.40 31.07 -31.97
N PRO A 221 -11.02 30.21 -32.92
CA PRO A 221 -10.22 30.62 -34.07
C PRO A 221 -11.01 31.58 -34.99
N PRO A 222 -10.37 32.60 -35.59
CA PRO A 222 -11.00 33.38 -36.65
C PRO A 222 -11.16 32.49 -37.88
N HIS A 223 -12.38 32.04 -38.14
CA HIS A 223 -12.73 31.50 -39.45
C HIS A 223 -12.44 32.57 -40.52
N PRO A 224 -11.76 32.23 -41.64
CA PRO A 224 -11.59 33.18 -42.72
C PRO A 224 -12.96 33.47 -43.33
N ALA A 225 -13.38 34.73 -43.23
CA ALA A 225 -14.59 35.24 -43.85
C ALA A 225 -14.49 35.10 -45.37
N VAL A 226 -15.33 34.24 -45.96
CA VAL A 226 -15.67 34.33 -47.38
C VAL A 226 -17.04 35.00 -47.45
N SER A 227 -17.02 36.24 -47.91
CA SER A 227 -18.14 37.15 -48.08
C SER A 227 -19.10 36.65 -49.17
N SER A 228 -20.40 36.56 -48.87
CA SER A 228 -21.45 37.06 -49.77
C SER A 228 -22.84 37.16 -49.12
N SER A 229 -23.22 38.43 -48.94
CA SER A 229 -24.55 39.02 -49.00
C SER A 229 -25.46 39.12 -47.76
N PRO A 230 -26.20 40.23 -47.62
CA PRO A 230 -26.81 40.67 -46.36
C PRO A 230 -28.34 40.52 -46.33
N ALA A 231 -28.91 40.33 -45.15
CA ALA A 231 -30.11 41.01 -44.65
C ALA A 231 -30.76 40.23 -43.51
N SER A 232 -30.67 40.76 -42.29
CA SER A 232 -31.82 41.04 -41.43
C SER A 232 -31.32 41.57 -40.08
N LEU A 233 -31.70 42.81 -39.80
CA LEU A 233 -31.48 43.49 -38.53
C LEU A 233 -32.21 42.76 -37.39
N SER A 234 -31.48 42.39 -36.35
CA SER A 234 -32.03 42.40 -34.99
C SER A 234 -30.92 42.74 -34.01
N GLN A 235 -31.00 43.98 -33.54
CA GLN A 235 -30.15 44.63 -32.58
C GLN A 235 -30.52 44.16 -31.17
N GLY A 236 -29.50 43.90 -30.33
CA GLY A 236 -29.65 43.92 -28.87
C GLY A 236 -29.57 42.59 -28.15
N ALA A 237 -28.34 42.09 -27.96
CA ALA A 237 -27.96 41.36 -26.75
C ALA A 237 -26.43 41.40 -26.61
N VAL A 238 -25.90 42.50 -26.07
CA VAL A 238 -24.59 42.47 -25.40
C VAL A 238 -24.83 41.72 -24.09
N SER A 239 -24.90 40.41 -24.17
CA SER A 239 -24.69 39.54 -23.03
C SER A 239 -23.27 39.02 -23.18
N SER A 240 -22.31 39.83 -22.74
CA SER A 240 -21.05 39.29 -22.22
C SER A 240 -21.40 38.50 -20.96
N SER A 241 -22.07 37.35 -21.13
CA SER A 241 -22.08 36.36 -20.07
C SER A 241 -20.65 35.86 -20.02
N THR A 242 -19.89 36.31 -19.03
CA THR A 242 -18.72 35.58 -18.54
C THR A 242 -19.22 34.16 -18.28
N ALA A 243 -19.03 33.28 -19.27
CA ALA A 243 -19.44 31.89 -19.16
C ALA A 243 -18.62 31.32 -18.01
N VAL A 244 -19.26 31.16 -16.86
CA VAL A 244 -18.61 30.60 -15.68
C VAL A 244 -18.11 29.21 -16.08
N PRO A 245 -16.79 28.95 -16.02
CA PRO A 245 -16.25 27.68 -16.46
C PRO A 245 -16.85 26.55 -15.61
N SER A 246 -17.21 25.43 -16.25
CA SER A 246 -17.80 24.31 -15.52
C SER A 246 -16.83 23.81 -14.44
N PRO A 247 -17.29 23.49 -13.22
CA PRO A 247 -16.41 23.01 -12.14
C PRO A 247 -15.54 21.82 -12.56
N THR A 248 -16.11 20.89 -13.34
CA THR A 248 -15.39 19.73 -13.89
C THR A 248 -14.26 20.15 -14.84
N SER A 249 -14.48 21.14 -15.71
CA SER A 249 -13.42 21.64 -16.60
C SER A 249 -12.28 22.32 -15.85
N VAL A 250 -12.59 23.03 -14.76
CA VAL A 250 -11.59 23.65 -13.88
C VAL A 250 -10.78 22.58 -13.16
N LEU A 251 -11.44 21.57 -12.60
CA LEU A 251 -10.76 20.44 -11.93
C LEU A 251 -9.87 19.67 -12.90
N ASN A 252 -10.38 19.32 -14.08
CA ASN A 252 -9.60 18.62 -15.10
C ASN A 252 -8.36 19.43 -15.51
N ARG A 253 -8.52 20.74 -15.74
CA ARG A 253 -7.38 21.63 -16.01
C ARG A 253 -6.41 21.68 -14.83
N GLY A 254 -6.93 21.79 -13.61
CA GLY A 254 -6.13 21.80 -12.38
C GLY A 254 -5.26 20.55 -12.24
N TYR A 255 -5.83 19.36 -12.43
CA TYR A 255 -5.07 18.11 -12.39
C TYR A 255 -4.04 18.02 -13.52
N MET A 256 -4.37 18.44 -14.74
CA MET A 256 -3.40 18.47 -15.85
C MET A 256 -2.23 19.41 -15.54
N ASN A 257 -2.47 20.53 -14.89
CA ASN A 257 -1.42 21.46 -14.48
C ASN A 257 -0.49 20.85 -13.43
N LEU A 258 -1.01 19.97 -12.55
CA LEU A 258 -0.18 19.23 -11.58
C LEU A 258 0.73 18.21 -12.26
N LEU A 259 0.26 17.56 -13.33
CA LEU A 259 1.06 16.57 -14.08
C LEU A 259 2.17 17.24 -14.90
N CYS A 260 1.94 18.45 -15.41
CA CYS A 260 2.87 19.18 -16.27
C CYS A 260 3.83 20.12 -15.50
N TRP A 261 4.08 19.85 -14.22
CA TRP A 261 4.86 20.76 -13.36
C TRP A 261 6.32 20.94 -13.81
N GLU A 262 6.79 22.20 -13.82
CA GLU A 262 8.22 22.50 -13.89
C GLU A 262 8.96 22.11 -12.59
N PRO A 263 10.19 21.57 -12.66
CA PRO A 263 10.98 21.23 -11.49
C PRO A 263 11.29 22.48 -10.63
N GLY A 264 10.73 22.55 -9.41
CA GLY A 264 11.14 23.55 -8.41
C GLY A 264 10.03 24.45 -7.84
N GLN A 265 8.79 24.36 -8.33
CA GLN A 265 7.68 25.09 -7.70
C GLN A 265 7.18 24.29 -6.47
N LYS A 266 7.10 24.98 -5.33
CA LYS A 266 7.05 24.38 -3.97
C LYS A 266 5.65 24.17 -3.40
N GLU A 267 4.62 24.72 -4.04
CA GLU A 267 3.30 24.84 -3.44
C GLU A 267 2.37 23.75 -3.96
N TYR A 268 2.13 22.76 -3.10
CA TYR A 268 1.25 21.63 -3.39
C TYR A 268 -0.14 21.89 -2.78
N PRO A 269 -1.26 21.63 -3.48
CA PRO A 269 -2.59 21.80 -2.93
C PRO A 269 -2.76 20.98 -1.64
N GLU A 270 -3.16 21.62 -0.54
CA GLU A 270 -3.30 20.97 0.76
C GLU A 270 -4.33 19.83 0.72
N THR A 271 -5.38 20.01 -0.10
CA THR A 271 -6.44 18.99 -0.30
C THR A 271 -5.95 17.70 -0.97
N LEU A 272 -4.80 17.74 -1.66
CA LEU A 272 -4.23 16.59 -2.37
C LEU A 272 -3.01 16.00 -1.63
N PHE A 273 -2.71 16.47 -0.42
CA PHE A 273 -1.50 16.09 0.31
C PHE A 273 -1.35 14.56 0.45
N MET A 274 -2.45 13.85 0.69
CA MET A 274 -2.47 12.38 0.83
C MET A 274 -2.15 11.65 -0.48
N ASP A 275 -2.42 12.29 -1.63
CA ASP A 275 -2.19 11.75 -2.97
C ASP A 275 -0.87 12.23 -3.61
N GLN A 276 -0.06 13.00 -2.89
CA GLN A 276 1.13 13.65 -3.47
C GLN A 276 2.09 12.67 -4.13
N ALA A 277 2.44 11.57 -3.44
CA ALA A 277 3.36 10.57 -3.99
C ALA A 277 2.78 9.88 -5.24
N ARG A 278 1.48 9.56 -5.23
CA ARG A 278 0.79 8.97 -6.39
C ARG A 278 0.82 9.92 -7.59
N LEU A 279 0.51 11.19 -7.37
CA LEU A 279 0.48 12.19 -8.44
C LEU A 279 1.88 12.46 -9.02
N GLN A 280 2.92 12.44 -8.18
CA GLN A 280 4.31 12.51 -8.63
C GLN A 280 4.73 11.30 -9.47
N GLU A 281 4.25 10.10 -9.14
CA GLU A 281 4.49 8.91 -9.95
C GLU A 281 3.83 9.02 -11.33
N VAL A 282 2.56 9.45 -11.39
CA VAL A 282 1.84 9.67 -12.66
C VAL A 282 2.55 10.76 -13.48
N GLN A 283 2.99 11.84 -12.85
CA GLN A 283 3.79 12.87 -13.50
C GLN A 283 5.07 12.30 -14.13
N SER A 284 5.81 11.47 -13.39
CA SER A 284 7.03 10.83 -13.89
C SER A 284 6.74 9.99 -15.15
N GLN A 285 5.64 9.22 -15.12
CA GLN A 285 5.19 8.42 -16.27
C GLN A 285 4.81 9.30 -17.46
N VAL A 286 4.07 10.40 -17.25
CA VAL A 286 3.69 11.35 -18.31
C VAL A 286 4.93 12.00 -18.93
N ASN A 287 5.91 12.41 -18.12
CA ASN A 287 7.16 12.97 -18.59
C ASN A 287 7.95 11.96 -19.42
N GLN A 288 8.06 10.72 -18.96
CA GLN A 288 8.71 9.65 -19.71
C GLN A 288 8.03 9.43 -21.08
N LEU A 289 6.70 9.34 -21.10
CA LEU A 289 5.93 9.19 -22.33
C LEU A 289 6.10 10.39 -23.27
N THR A 290 6.14 11.61 -22.73
CA THR A 290 6.33 12.84 -23.51
C THR A 290 7.70 12.86 -24.17
N ILE A 291 8.76 12.48 -23.43
CA ILE A 291 10.12 12.36 -23.98
C ILE A 291 10.16 11.29 -25.08
N ILE A 292 9.59 10.11 -24.84
CA ILE A 292 9.53 9.04 -25.84
C ILE A 292 8.79 9.52 -27.10
N ALA A 293 7.63 10.16 -26.95
CA ALA A 293 6.85 10.69 -28.05
C ALA A 293 7.61 11.77 -28.84
N ALA A 294 8.29 12.69 -28.14
CA ALA A 294 9.10 13.72 -28.76
C ALA A 294 10.28 13.11 -29.55
N VAL A 295 10.98 12.13 -28.98
CA VAL A 295 12.07 11.41 -29.68
C VAL A 295 11.54 10.67 -30.90
N LEU A 296 10.40 9.98 -30.79
CA LEU A 296 9.77 9.30 -31.92
C LEU A 296 9.34 10.28 -33.02
N LEU A 297 8.80 11.45 -32.65
CA LEU A 297 8.39 12.48 -33.60
C LEU A 297 9.60 13.09 -34.31
N VAL A 298 10.68 13.40 -33.59
CA VAL A 298 11.92 13.93 -34.19
C VAL A 298 12.59 12.87 -35.07
N THR A 299 12.72 11.63 -34.61
CA THR A 299 13.33 10.56 -35.40
C THR A 299 12.52 10.20 -36.64
N SER A 300 11.18 10.17 -36.56
CA SER A 300 10.33 9.96 -37.73
C SER A 300 10.34 11.16 -38.69
N GLY A 301 10.43 12.40 -38.19
CA GLY A 301 10.59 13.60 -39.01
C GLY A 301 11.93 13.67 -39.73
N MET A 302 13.03 13.26 -39.07
CA MET A 302 14.38 13.30 -39.64
C MET A 302 14.72 12.08 -40.51
N CYS A 303 14.23 10.89 -40.17
CA CYS A 303 14.54 9.63 -40.85
C CYS A 303 13.36 9.05 -41.65
N GLY A 304 12.23 9.77 -41.75
CA GLY A 304 11.01 9.28 -42.40
C GLY A 304 11.19 8.89 -43.87
N SER A 305 12.08 9.57 -44.60
CA SER A 305 12.39 9.24 -46.00
C SER A 305 13.34 8.04 -46.17
N THR A 306 14.13 7.69 -45.15
CA THR A 306 15.13 6.61 -45.22
C THR A 306 14.70 5.32 -44.52
N LEU A 307 13.83 5.40 -43.50
CA LEU A 307 13.37 4.23 -42.72
C LEU A 307 12.14 3.53 -43.33
N PHE A 308 11.24 4.25 -44.01
CA PHE A 308 9.99 3.67 -44.54
C PHE A 308 10.10 3.12 -45.97
N GLY A 309 11.26 3.27 -46.62
CA GLY A 309 11.49 2.81 -48.00
C GLY A 309 11.81 1.32 -48.18
N SER A 310 12.03 0.54 -47.11
CA SER A 310 12.40 -0.89 -47.23
C SER A 310 11.37 -1.83 -46.54
N PRO A 311 10.83 -2.85 -47.23
CA PRO A 311 9.79 -3.72 -46.68
C PRO A 311 10.23 -4.56 -45.46
N GLY A 312 11.52 -4.83 -45.32
CA GLY A 312 12.06 -5.74 -44.30
C GLY A 312 12.20 -5.15 -42.89
N ARG A 313 12.19 -3.81 -42.74
CA ARG A 313 12.54 -3.15 -41.47
C ARG A 313 11.34 -2.75 -40.60
N ARG A 314 10.11 -2.92 -41.10
CA ARG A 314 8.86 -2.68 -40.34
C ARG A 314 8.67 -3.61 -39.13
N ARG A 315 9.25 -4.82 -39.14
CA ARG A 315 9.14 -5.78 -38.03
C ARG A 315 10.02 -5.42 -36.81
N VAL A 316 11.20 -4.86 -37.04
CA VAL A 316 12.18 -4.63 -35.96
C VAL A 316 11.80 -3.41 -35.12
N SER A 317 11.31 -2.33 -35.74
CA SER A 317 10.85 -1.15 -34.99
C SER A 317 9.64 -1.46 -34.10
N MET A 318 8.70 -2.29 -34.58
CA MET A 318 7.52 -2.68 -33.82
C MET A 318 7.86 -3.65 -32.66
N GLN A 319 8.82 -4.55 -32.85
CA GLN A 319 9.30 -5.44 -31.78
C GLN A 319 10.15 -4.71 -30.74
N ALA A 320 10.94 -3.69 -31.11
CA ALA A 320 11.66 -2.85 -30.16
C ALA A 320 10.71 -1.95 -29.33
N LEU A 321 9.64 -1.44 -29.96
CA LEU A 321 8.57 -0.69 -29.30
C LEU A 321 7.80 -1.53 -28.27
N VAL A 322 7.53 -2.80 -28.57
CA VAL A 322 6.87 -3.73 -27.62
C VAL A 322 7.85 -4.22 -26.55
N GLY A 323 9.10 -4.51 -26.90
CA GLY A 323 10.11 -5.02 -25.96
C GLY A 323 10.52 -4.01 -24.89
N CYS A 324 10.55 -2.71 -25.20
CA CYS A 324 10.94 -1.67 -24.25
C CYS A 324 9.82 -1.32 -23.25
N GLY A 325 8.56 -1.60 -23.58
CA GLY A 325 7.41 -1.43 -22.67
C GLY A 325 7.19 -2.59 -21.69
N MET A 326 7.82 -3.75 -21.92
CA MET A 326 7.60 -4.96 -21.12
C MET A 326 8.66 -5.23 -20.04
N SER A 327 9.66 -4.35 -19.89
CA SER A 327 10.69 -4.48 -18.84
C SER A 327 10.33 -3.74 -17.53
N SER A 328 9.08 -3.31 -17.37
CA SER A 328 8.52 -2.91 -16.07
C SER A 328 7.90 -4.14 -15.40
N ARG A 329 8.27 -4.37 -14.14
CA ARG A 329 7.79 -5.50 -13.33
C ARG A 329 6.25 -5.51 -13.27
N ASN A 330 5.65 -6.66 -13.61
CA ASN A 330 4.23 -7.03 -13.48
C ASN A 330 3.15 -6.11 -14.08
N PRO A 331 2.59 -6.43 -15.27
CA PRO A 331 1.28 -5.93 -15.68
C PRO A 331 0.13 -6.86 -15.20
N PRO A 332 -1.01 -6.32 -14.73
CA PRO A 332 -2.11 -7.11 -14.15
C PRO A 332 -3.11 -7.67 -15.18
N TRP A 333 -2.70 -7.95 -16.42
CA TRP A 333 -3.59 -8.61 -17.39
C TRP A 333 -2.79 -9.45 -18.40
N GLU A 334 -2.96 -10.77 -18.37
CA GLU A 334 -2.46 -11.69 -19.39
C GLU A 334 -3.46 -11.76 -20.56
N TRP A 335 -3.05 -11.34 -21.76
CA TRP A 335 -3.73 -11.74 -22.99
C TRP A 335 -3.27 -13.14 -23.37
N LYS A 336 -4.04 -14.18 -23.00
CA LYS A 336 -3.87 -15.52 -23.57
C LYS A 336 -4.26 -15.49 -25.05
N ARG A 337 -3.26 -15.67 -25.91
CA ARG A 337 -3.42 -15.95 -27.33
C ARG A 337 -4.10 -17.31 -27.48
N ILE A 338 -5.39 -17.32 -27.81
CA ILE A 338 -6.12 -18.54 -28.17
C ILE A 338 -5.64 -18.99 -29.55
N GLN A 339 -4.81 -20.02 -29.58
CA GLN A 339 -4.65 -20.89 -30.73
C GLN A 339 -4.57 -22.32 -30.21
N ASP A 340 -5.73 -22.99 -30.14
CA ASP A 340 -5.79 -24.43 -30.34
C ASP A 340 -7.17 -24.81 -30.91
N PRO A 341 -7.25 -25.39 -32.11
CA PRO A 341 -8.51 -25.72 -32.79
C PRO A 341 -9.04 -27.12 -32.44
N ASN A 342 -8.65 -27.74 -31.32
CA ASN A 342 -9.13 -29.07 -30.97
C ASN A 342 -8.97 -29.40 -29.49
N SER A 343 -9.95 -29.05 -28.65
CA SER A 343 -10.20 -29.80 -27.42
C SER A 343 -11.61 -29.53 -26.90
N SER A 344 -12.38 -30.61 -26.87
CA SER A 344 -13.79 -30.68 -26.51
C SER A 344 -14.02 -30.48 -25.02
N GLN A 345 -15.12 -29.80 -24.69
CA GLN A 345 -16.02 -29.98 -23.54
C GLN A 345 -15.47 -30.64 -22.26
N VAL A 346 -15.64 -29.99 -21.10
CA VAL A 346 -16.49 -30.46 -19.97
C VAL A 346 -16.94 -29.24 -19.13
N TYR A 347 -18.25 -29.18 -18.83
CA TYR A 347 -18.92 -28.20 -17.95
C TYR A 347 -18.95 -28.66 -16.47
N CYS A 348 -18.98 -27.66 -15.58
CA CYS A 348 -19.51 -27.57 -14.20
C CYS A 348 -19.27 -28.68 -13.15
N LYS A 349 -18.89 -28.26 -11.92
CA LYS A 349 -19.78 -28.37 -10.73
C LYS A 349 -19.31 -27.58 -9.50
N GLU A 350 -20.31 -26.90 -8.93
CA GLU A 350 -20.60 -26.44 -7.55
C GLU A 350 -19.48 -25.89 -6.64
#